data_AF-A0A0D0HH07-F1
#
_entry.id   AF-A0A0D0HH07-F1
#
_cell.length_a   1.000
_cell.length_b   1.000
_cell.length_c   1.000
_cell.angle_alpha   90.00
_cell.angle_beta   90.00
_cell.angle_gamma   90.00
#
_symmetry.space_group_name_H-M   'P 1'
#
loop_
_entity.id
_entity.type
_entity.pdbx_description
1 polymer ?
#
loop_
_entity_poly.entity_id
_entity_poly.type
_entity_poly.pdbx_seq_one_letter_code
_entity_poly.pdbx_strand_id
1 'polypeptide(L)'
;MFRWLKWINDRTKRNAVEEFCNKWRFHLYDEYGFVVDGLLVSEFGYLLRYVTSGKHDSFKNFEAIADDYAAIDGAIFKEMSKAVPKEAEVNFTSPDGARRNLENMRYIVKAITEYVALAKTLELPINPLLSDA
;
A
#
# COMPACT_ATOMS: atom_id res chain seq x y z
N MET A 1 17.21 -9.92 2.37
CA MET A 1 16.53 -10.84 3.31
C MET A 1 15.43 -10.07 4.02
N PHE A 2 14.17 -10.48 3.89
CA PHE A 2 13.04 -9.80 4.52
C PHE A 2 13.06 -10.08 6.03
N ARG A 3 13.45 -9.09 6.84
CA ARG A 3 13.73 -9.27 8.27
C ARG A 3 12.56 -9.85 9.07
N TRP A 4 11.32 -9.59 8.68
CA TRP A 4 10.12 -10.07 9.38
C TRP A 4 9.79 -11.56 9.10
N LEU A 5 10.36 -12.15 8.04
CA LEU A 5 10.21 -13.58 7.74
C LEU A 5 10.89 -14.50 8.76
N LYS A 6 11.84 -13.96 9.54
CA LYS A 6 12.58 -14.72 10.56
C LYS A 6 11.66 -15.31 11.64
N TRP A 7 10.47 -14.75 11.80
CA TRP A 7 9.46 -15.18 12.77
C TRP A 7 8.51 -16.25 12.24
N ILE A 8 8.51 -16.50 10.92
CA ILE A 8 7.69 -17.53 10.29
C ILE A 8 8.48 -18.84 10.26
N ASN A 9 8.23 -19.71 11.23
CA ASN A 9 8.91 -21.01 11.36
C ASN A 9 8.44 -22.05 10.34
N ASP A 10 7.23 -21.88 9.79
CA ASP A 10 6.70 -22.73 8.73
C ASP A 10 7.32 -22.39 7.38
N ARG A 11 7.99 -23.36 6.75
CA ARG A 11 8.68 -23.19 5.47
C ARG A 11 7.73 -22.87 4.32
N THR A 12 6.54 -23.46 4.30
CA THR A 12 5.54 -23.23 3.25
C THR A 12 5.00 -21.80 3.35
N LYS A 13 4.65 -21.36 4.57
CA LYS A 13 4.23 -19.97 4.81
C LYS A 13 5.34 -18.99 4.42
N ARG A 14 6.59 -19.28 4.77
CA ARG A 14 7.74 -18.45 4.42
C ARG A 14 7.92 -18.30 2.91
N ASN A 15 7.89 -19.41 2.16
CA ASN A 15 8.03 -19.38 0.70
C ASN A 15 6.93 -18.55 0.05
N ALA A 16 5.67 -18.72 0.46
CA ALA A 16 4.54 -17.97 -0.08
C ALA A 16 4.69 -16.45 0.17
N VAL A 17 5.19 -16.07 1.35
CA VAL A 17 5.47 -14.67 1.64
C VAL A 17 6.68 -14.15 0.87
N GLU A 18 7.75 -14.94 0.68
CA GLU A 18 8.89 -14.56 -0.15
C GLU A 18 8.47 -14.29 -1.60
N GLU A 19 7.64 -15.17 -2.17
CA GLU A 19 7.06 -15.00 -3.51
C GLU A 19 6.24 -13.71 -3.59
N PHE A 20 5.38 -13.46 -2.60
CA PHE A 20 4.61 -12.23 -2.50
C PHE A 20 5.51 -10.99 -2.44
N CYS A 21 6.52 -11.00 -1.56
CA CYS A 21 7.41 -9.87 -1.39
C CYS A 21 8.27 -9.62 -2.63
N ASN A 22 8.68 -10.66 -3.35
CA ASN A 22 9.39 -10.52 -4.63
C ASN A 22 8.49 -9.96 -5.73
N LYS A 23 7.24 -10.43 -5.82
CA LYS A 23 6.25 -9.94 -6.80
C LYS A 23 5.95 -8.44 -6.63
N TRP A 24 5.73 -8.02 -5.39
CA TRP A 24 5.30 -6.65 -5.07
C TRP A 24 6.45 -5.72 -4.68
N ARG A 25 7.69 -6.25 -4.62
CA ARG A 25 8.85 -5.56 -4.02
C ARG A 25 8.47 -4.95 -2.67
N PHE A 26 7.82 -5.77 -1.85
CA PHE A 26 7.23 -5.40 -0.57
C PHE A 26 8.30 -5.53 0.52
N HIS A 27 8.82 -4.40 1.00
CA HIS A 27 9.92 -4.34 1.95
C HIS A 27 9.52 -3.57 3.21
N LEU A 28 9.92 -4.12 4.36
CA LEU A 28 9.82 -3.47 5.66
C LEU A 28 11.24 -3.17 6.13
N TYR A 29 11.56 -1.90 6.26
CA TYR A 29 12.84 -1.43 6.78
C TYR A 29 12.63 -0.80 8.17
N ASP A 30 13.43 -1.23 9.14
CA ASP A 30 13.28 -0.78 10.54
C ASP A 30 13.42 0.75 10.70
N GLU A 31 14.31 1.38 9.93
CA GLU A 31 14.56 2.83 9.97
C GLU A 31 13.90 3.61 8.82
N TYR A 32 13.66 2.94 7.68
CA TYR A 32 13.22 3.59 6.43
C TYR A 32 11.72 3.39 6.14
N GLY A 33 11.02 2.60 6.95
CA GLY A 33 9.57 2.40 6.83
C GLY A 33 9.16 1.35 5.82
N PHE A 34 7.89 1.43 5.39
CA PHE A 34 7.25 0.50 4.48
C PHE A 34 7.42 0.93 3.03
N VAL A 35 7.98 0.04 2.21
CA VAL A 35 8.27 0.28 0.80
C VAL A 35 7.57 -0.75 -0.09
N VAL A 36 6.99 -0.27 -1.19
CA VAL A 36 6.41 -1.10 -2.26
C VAL A 36 6.95 -0.60 -3.60
N ASP A 37 7.49 -1.50 -4.43
CA ASP A 37 8.11 -1.14 -5.72
C ASP A 37 9.20 -0.06 -5.64
N GLY A 38 9.89 0.04 -4.50
CA GLY A 38 10.90 1.08 -4.26
C GLY A 38 10.33 2.45 -3.87
N LEU A 39 9.01 2.55 -3.68
CA LEU A 39 8.32 3.75 -3.24
C LEU A 39 8.05 3.71 -1.74
N LEU A 40 8.40 4.77 -1.03
CA LEU A 40 8.10 4.91 0.38
C LEU A 40 6.59 5.19 0.56
N VAL A 41 5.86 4.23 1.13
CA VAL A 41 4.39 4.26 1.19
C VAL A 41 3.85 5.49 1.93
N SER A 42 4.56 5.96 2.97
CA SER A 42 4.14 7.14 3.73
C SER A 42 4.07 8.43 2.91
N GLU A 43 4.81 8.52 1.80
CA GLU A 43 4.79 9.69 0.91
C GLU A 43 3.45 9.83 0.17
N PHE A 44 2.64 8.78 0.08
CA PHE A 44 1.37 8.78 -0.65
C PHE A 44 0.15 9.02 0.26
N GLY A 45 0.35 9.19 1.58
CA GLY A 45 -0.76 9.29 2.54
C GLY A 45 -1.71 10.47 2.27
N TYR A 46 -1.16 11.57 1.77
CA TYR A 46 -1.97 12.74 1.40
C TYR A 46 -2.91 12.46 0.21
N LEU A 47 -2.47 11.65 -0.77
CA LEU A 47 -3.31 11.25 -1.90
C LEU A 47 -4.42 10.32 -1.43
N LEU A 48 -4.11 9.40 -0.53
CA LEU A 48 -5.10 8.52 0.07
C LEU A 48 -6.17 9.34 0.79
N ARG A 49 -5.76 10.37 1.53
CA ARG A 49 -6.67 11.33 2.18
C ARG A 49 -7.56 12.05 1.16
N TYR A 50 -7.01 12.48 0.02
CA TYR A 50 -7.79 13.16 -1.02
C TYR A 50 -8.85 12.24 -1.63
N VAL A 51 -8.48 11.03 -2.08
CA VAL A 51 -9.40 10.14 -2.78
C VAL A 51 -10.45 9.53 -1.84
N THR A 52 -10.14 9.42 -0.55
CA THR A 52 -11.07 8.89 0.47
C THR A 52 -11.83 9.97 1.22
N SER A 53 -11.71 11.24 0.83
CA SER A 53 -12.31 12.37 1.54
C SER A 53 -12.00 12.40 3.05
N GLY A 54 -10.78 11.97 3.41
CA GLY A 54 -10.30 11.94 4.78
C GLY A 54 -10.64 10.69 5.60
N LYS A 55 -11.36 9.70 5.04
CA LYS A 55 -11.62 8.43 5.74
C LYS A 55 -10.32 7.70 6.09
N HIS A 56 -9.34 7.74 5.19
CA HIS A 56 -8.00 7.20 5.40
C HIS A 56 -6.96 8.31 5.21
N ASP A 57 -6.13 8.53 6.22
CA ASP A 57 -5.08 9.56 6.19
C ASP A 57 -3.65 8.99 6.09
N SER A 58 -3.53 7.67 6.22
CA SER A 58 -2.26 6.94 6.27
C SER A 58 -2.47 5.48 5.88
N PHE A 59 -1.37 4.80 5.56
CA PHE A 59 -1.37 3.38 5.22
C PHE A 59 -1.19 2.45 6.45
N LYS A 60 -1.44 2.96 7.67
CA LYS A 60 -1.19 2.20 8.90
C LYS A 60 -2.24 1.13 9.18
N ASN A 61 -3.46 1.27 8.68
CA ASN A 61 -4.52 0.26 8.88
C ASN A 61 -4.74 -0.56 7.62
N PHE A 62 -3.95 -1.62 7.46
CA PHE A 62 -4.00 -2.49 6.29
C PHE A 62 -5.36 -3.14 6.09
N GLU A 63 -6.00 -3.58 7.18
CA GLU A 63 -7.32 -4.21 7.10
C GLU A 63 -8.36 -3.23 6.57
N ALA A 64 -8.42 -2.01 7.12
CA ALA A 64 -9.38 -1.02 6.67
C ALA A 64 -9.16 -0.59 5.21
N ILE A 65 -7.90 -0.60 4.73
CA ILE A 65 -7.58 -0.34 3.32
C ILE A 65 -8.06 -1.49 2.43
N ALA A 66 -7.85 -2.74 2.84
CA ALA A 66 -8.31 -3.91 2.11
C ALA A 66 -9.84 -3.98 2.06
N ASP A 67 -10.52 -3.70 3.17
CA ASP A 67 -11.98 -3.68 3.26
C ASP A 67 -12.59 -2.61 2.33
N ASP A 68 -11.94 -1.46 2.20
CA ASP A 68 -12.37 -0.36 1.33
C ASP A 68 -11.77 -0.40 -0.08
N TYR A 69 -11.02 -1.45 -0.45
CA TYR A 69 -10.23 -1.50 -1.69
C TYR A 69 -11.02 -1.07 -2.93
N ALA A 70 -12.21 -1.64 -3.13
CA ALA A 70 -13.03 -1.34 -4.31
C ALA A 70 -13.46 0.13 -4.38
N ALA A 71 -13.77 0.74 -3.23
CA ALA A 71 -14.13 2.16 -3.16
C ALA A 71 -12.92 3.06 -3.42
N ILE A 72 -11.75 2.70 -2.85
CA ILE A 72 -10.50 3.43 -3.07
C ILE A 72 -10.09 3.35 -4.56
N ASP A 73 -10.09 2.15 -5.15
CA ASP A 73 -9.71 1.94 -6.56
C ASP A 73 -10.62 2.76 -7.50
N GLY A 74 -11.93 2.73 -7.26
CA GLY A 74 -12.89 3.53 -8.01
C GLY A 74 -12.67 5.03 -7.87
N ALA A 75 -12.34 5.51 -6.66
CA ALA A 75 -12.03 6.92 -6.41
C ALA A 75 -10.74 7.35 -7.11
N ILE A 76 -9.69 6.52 -7.09
CA ILE A 76 -8.43 6.76 -7.81
C ILE A 76 -8.69 6.85 -9.31
N PHE A 77 -9.45 5.91 -9.88
CA PHE A 77 -9.79 5.91 -11.30
C PHE A 77 -10.57 7.17 -11.71
N LYS A 78 -11.55 7.58 -10.89
CA LYS A 78 -12.29 8.83 -11.08
C LYS A 78 -11.38 10.05 -11.00
N GLU A 79 -10.38 10.04 -10.11
CA GLU A 79 -9.45 11.16 -9.97
C GLU A 79 -8.50 11.28 -11.17
N MET A 80 -7.98 10.15 -11.68
CA MET A 80 -7.10 10.13 -12.85
C MET A 80 -7.78 10.60 -14.15
N SER A 81 -9.10 10.40 -14.26
CA SER A 81 -9.88 10.79 -15.44
C SER A 81 -10.22 12.29 -15.49
N LYS A 82 -9.93 13.05 -14.43
CA LYS A 82 -10.09 14.51 -14.44
C LYS A 82 -9.11 15.17 -15.40
N ALA A 83 -9.54 16.28 -15.99
CA ALA A 83 -8.67 17.13 -16.79
C ALA A 83 -7.46 17.62 -15.98
N VAL A 84 -7.72 18.04 -14.72
CA VAL A 84 -6.71 18.41 -13.73
C VAL A 84 -6.98 17.59 -12.46
N PRO A 85 -6.12 16.62 -12.11
CA PRO A 85 -6.23 15.89 -10.84
C PRO A 85 -6.03 16.81 -9.64
N LYS A 86 -6.61 16.46 -8.48
CA LYS A 86 -6.59 17.30 -7.27
C LYS A 86 -5.17 17.67 -6.82
N GLU A 87 -4.22 16.75 -6.92
CA GLU A 87 -2.83 17.03 -6.58
C GLU A 87 -2.25 18.16 -7.44
N ALA A 88 -2.55 18.18 -8.75
CA ALA A 88 -2.07 19.24 -9.64
C ALA A 88 -2.70 20.60 -9.31
N GLU A 89 -3.93 20.62 -8.77
CA GLU A 89 -4.58 21.85 -8.30
C GLU A 89 -3.92 22.41 -7.02
N VAL A 90 -3.44 21.54 -6.13
CA VAL A 90 -3.05 21.92 -4.76
C VAL A 90 -1.54 22.01 -4.57
N ASN A 91 -0.76 21.14 -5.23
CA ASN A 91 0.67 20.94 -4.96
C ASN A 91 1.59 21.42 -6.10
N PHE A 92 1.03 22.08 -7.13
CA PHE A 92 1.77 22.52 -8.33
C PHE A 92 2.48 21.38 -9.10
N THR A 93 2.09 20.12 -8.88
CA THR A 93 2.50 18.98 -9.69
C THR A 93 1.90 19.11 -11.09
N SER A 94 2.62 18.69 -12.13
CA SER A 94 2.02 18.62 -13.47
C SER A 94 0.85 17.61 -13.48
N PRO A 95 -0.17 17.77 -14.35
CA PRO A 95 -1.25 16.80 -14.46
C PRO A 95 -0.76 15.35 -14.70
N ASP A 96 0.30 15.18 -15.47
CA ASP A 96 0.89 13.87 -15.74
C ASP A 96 1.65 13.30 -14.54
N GLY A 97 2.36 14.15 -13.79
CA GLY A 97 2.98 13.75 -12.52
C GLY A 97 1.94 13.29 -11.50
N ALA A 98 0.84 14.03 -11.39
CA ALA A 98 -0.26 13.67 -10.50
C ALA A 98 -0.92 12.33 -10.87
N ARG A 99 -1.08 12.04 -12.17
CA ARG A 99 -1.59 10.73 -12.63
C ARG A 99 -0.62 9.60 -12.30
N ARG A 100 0.67 9.78 -12.51
CA ARG A 100 1.69 8.78 -12.12
C ARG A 100 1.68 8.53 -10.62
N ASN A 101 1.52 9.57 -9.80
CA ASN A 101 1.42 9.40 -8.34
C ASN A 101 0.15 8.63 -7.93
N LEU A 102 -0.97 8.86 -8.61
CA LEU A 102 -2.21 8.10 -8.41
C LEU A 102 -2.06 6.63 -8.86
N GLU A 103 -1.37 6.36 -9.97
CA GLU A 103 -1.04 5.00 -10.42
C GLU A 103 -0.16 4.25 -9.41
N ASN A 104 0.88 4.93 -8.91
CA ASN A 104 1.74 4.43 -7.84
C ASN A 104 0.94 4.11 -6.57
N MET A 105 0.08 5.04 -6.14
CA MET A 105 -0.79 4.81 -4.98
C MET A 105 -1.74 3.62 -5.20
N ARG A 106 -2.31 3.48 -6.41
CA ARG A 106 -3.16 2.35 -6.77
C ARG A 106 -2.41 1.03 -6.63
N TYR A 107 -1.17 0.98 -7.10
CA TYR A 107 -0.30 -0.20 -6.97
C TYR A 107 -0.03 -0.54 -5.50
N ILE A 108 0.26 0.46 -4.67
CA ILE A 108 0.45 0.31 -3.21
C ILE A 108 -0.80 -0.26 -2.53
N VAL A 109 -1.98 0.32 -2.80
CA VAL A 109 -3.26 -0.11 -2.22
C VAL A 109 -3.56 -1.56 -2.61
N LYS A 110 -3.29 -1.94 -3.85
CA LYS A 110 -3.44 -3.32 -4.32
C LYS A 110 -2.46 -4.27 -3.62
N ALA A 111 -1.20 -3.88 -3.47
CA ALA A 111 -0.19 -4.68 -2.75
C ALA A 111 -0.62 -4.96 -1.31
N ILE A 112 -1.09 -3.92 -0.59
CA ILE A 112 -1.63 -4.06 0.77
C ILE A 112 -2.83 -5.03 0.78
N THR A 113 -3.76 -4.88 -0.15
CA THR A 113 -4.96 -5.72 -0.22
C THR A 113 -4.61 -7.20 -0.46
N GLU A 114 -3.69 -7.48 -1.39
CA GLU A 114 -3.19 -8.84 -1.62
C GLU A 114 -2.42 -9.39 -0.42
N TYR A 115 -1.66 -8.55 0.30
CA TYR A 115 -1.02 -8.94 1.54
C TYR A 115 -2.04 -9.38 2.59
N VAL A 116 -3.09 -8.60 2.81
CA VAL A 116 -4.14 -8.93 3.81
C VAL A 116 -4.78 -10.28 3.50
N ALA A 117 -5.08 -10.55 2.23
CA ALA A 117 -5.62 -11.85 1.81
C ALA A 117 -4.64 -13.00 2.07
N LEU A 118 -3.35 -12.82 1.75
CA LEU A 118 -2.30 -13.80 2.03
C LEU A 118 -2.16 -14.04 3.54
N ALA A 119 -2.13 -12.97 4.33
CA ALA A 119 -1.98 -13.04 5.78
C ALA A 119 -3.16 -13.78 6.42
N LYS A 120 -4.40 -13.51 6.00
CA LYS A 120 -5.59 -14.25 6.45
C LYS A 120 -5.50 -15.74 6.08
N THR A 121 -5.05 -16.06 4.86
CA THR A 121 -4.89 -17.46 4.39
C THR A 121 -3.83 -18.23 5.16
N LEU A 122 -2.73 -17.56 5.52
CA LEU A 122 -1.59 -18.17 6.21
C LEU A 122 -1.62 -17.97 7.73
N GLU A 123 -2.68 -17.37 8.28
CA GLU A 123 -2.81 -17.01 9.70
C GLU A 123 -1.60 -16.18 10.22
N LEU A 124 -1.19 -15.19 9.43
CA LEU A 124 -0.14 -14.24 9.76
C LEU A 124 -0.75 -12.92 10.29
N PRO A 125 0.03 -12.08 10.99
CA PRO A 125 -0.41 -10.74 11.35
C PRO A 125 -0.87 -9.93 10.12
N ILE A 126 -2.06 -9.34 10.18
CA ILE A 126 -2.63 -8.56 9.07
C ILE A 126 -1.84 -7.29 8.79
N ASN A 127 -1.20 -6.73 9.82
CA ASN A 127 -0.29 -5.62 9.67
C ASN A 127 1.11 -6.00 10.18
N PRO A 128 2.08 -6.20 9.28
CA PRO A 128 3.43 -6.58 9.67
C PRO A 128 4.23 -5.41 10.24
N LEU A 129 3.69 -4.18 10.23
CA LEU A 129 4.27 -3.02 10.92
C LEU A 129 4.04 -3.04 12.42
N LEU A 130 3.09 -3.85 12.91
CA LEU A 130 2.69 -3.90 14.31
C LEU A 130 3.17 -5.19 14.99
N SER A 131 4.02 -5.99 14.35
CA SER A 131 4.45 -7.29 14.87
C SER A 131 5.45 -7.23 16.03
N ASP A 132 5.61 -6.08 16.68
CA ASP A 132 6.47 -5.85 17.84
C ASP A 132 5.66 -5.51 19.13
N ALA A 133 4.47 -6.08 19.29
CA ALA A 133 3.73 -6.08 20.55
C ALA A 133 3.79 -7.44 21.25
#